data_AF-A0A7C9DBP9-F1
#
_entry.id   AF-A0A7C9DBP9-F1
#
_cell.length_a   1.000
_cell.length_b   1.000
_cell.length_c   1.000
_cell.angle_alpha   90.00
_cell.angle_beta   90.00
_cell.angle_gamma   90.00
#
_symmetry.space_group_name_H-M   'P 1'
#
loop_
_entity.id
_entity.type
_entity.pdbx_description
1 polymer ?
#
loop_
_entity_poly.entity_id
_entity_poly.type
_entity_poly.pdbx_seq_one_letter_code
_entity_poly.pdbx_strand_id
1 'polypeptide(L)'
;MFSRSLSSPKIRGCSIVAIVGVTCFNKDFFKKLVAGCHVLQELSIVSCDFHSLEIHSLTLSRFIISKFAPMDSFILEAPNLTELYLRSEDLLIAEVFRGVSKTNTLHLDYHDKPSELDCENMPWFHHLAHLQFVAYSELKLGFILCMLHHCPSLQNLILHFDKDADKRDWMLPSCPPRCLLSSLKVFE
;
A
#
# COMPACT_ATOMS: atom_id res chain seq x y z
N MET A 1 -1.56 -20.69 -35.43
CA MET A 1 -3.03 -20.73 -35.27
C MET A 1 -3.29 -21.22 -33.85
N PHE A 2 -3.67 -20.42 -32.86
CA PHE A 2 -4.83 -19.52 -32.77
C PHE A 2 -4.47 -18.22 -32.02
N SER A 3 -4.55 -17.08 -32.69
CA SER A 3 -4.68 -15.77 -32.04
C SER A 3 -6.16 -15.45 -31.89
N ARG A 4 -6.81 -16.00 -30.85
CA ARG A 4 -8.13 -15.51 -30.45
C ARG A 4 -7.91 -14.21 -29.70
N SER A 5 -8.28 -13.09 -30.33
CA SER A 5 -8.44 -11.83 -29.63
C SER A 5 -9.51 -12.03 -28.55
N LEU A 6 -9.07 -12.19 -27.30
CA LEU A 6 -9.96 -12.06 -26.15
C LEU A 6 -10.43 -10.61 -26.15
N SER A 7 -11.66 -10.41 -26.59
CA SER A 7 -12.41 -9.18 -26.42
C SER A 7 -12.34 -8.79 -24.95
N SER A 8 -12.09 -7.51 -24.68
CA SER A 8 -12.07 -7.00 -23.31
C SER A 8 -13.42 -7.32 -22.65
N PRO A 9 -13.45 -7.91 -21.43
CA PRO A 9 -14.68 -8.05 -20.70
C PRO A 9 -15.23 -6.64 -20.45
N LYS A 10 -16.33 -6.28 -21.14
CA LYS A 10 -17.05 -5.03 -20.89
C LYS A 10 -17.92 -5.23 -19.65
N ILE A 11 -17.31 -5.11 -18.48
CA ILE A 11 -18.04 -5.16 -17.22
C ILE A 11 -18.66 -3.77 -16.99
N ARG A 12 -19.90 -3.57 -17.46
CA ARG A 12 -20.61 -2.31 -17.24
C ARG A 12 -21.17 -2.28 -15.81
N GLY A 13 -20.88 -1.20 -15.08
CA GLY A 13 -21.48 -0.94 -13.77
C GLY A 13 -20.80 -1.62 -12.58
N CYS A 14 -19.65 -2.26 -12.79
CA CYS A 14 -18.90 -2.87 -11.68
C CYS A 14 -17.95 -1.85 -11.04
N SER A 15 -18.28 -1.41 -9.83
CA SER A 15 -17.44 -0.49 -9.05
C SER A 15 -16.45 -1.19 -8.14
N ILE A 16 -16.61 -2.49 -7.90
CA ILE A 16 -15.78 -3.28 -6.99
C ILE A 16 -15.30 -4.52 -7.72
N VAL A 17 -13.99 -4.68 -7.85
CA VAL A 17 -13.38 -5.86 -8.47
C VAL A 17 -12.44 -6.51 -7.47
N ALA A 18 -12.62 -7.82 -7.27
CA ALA A 18 -11.71 -8.64 -6.47
C ALA A 18 -11.09 -9.72 -7.36
N ILE A 19 -9.77 -9.86 -7.28
CA ILE A 19 -8.96 -10.83 -8.00
C ILE A 19 -8.25 -11.67 -6.96
N VAL A 20 -8.54 -12.96 -6.90
CA VAL A 20 -8.04 -13.85 -5.86
C VAL A 20 -7.43 -15.11 -6.46
N GLY A 21 -6.22 -15.48 -6.03
CA GLY A 21 -5.64 -16.79 -6.32
C GLY A 21 -5.14 -16.97 -7.76
N VAL A 22 -4.78 -15.89 -8.47
CA VAL A 22 -4.35 -15.97 -9.86
C VAL A 22 -2.82 -16.09 -9.94
N THR A 23 -2.34 -17.27 -10.34
CA THR A 23 -0.90 -17.63 -10.32
C THR A 23 -0.15 -17.30 -11.62
N CYS A 24 -0.83 -16.79 -12.65
CA CYS A 24 -0.22 -16.47 -13.95
C CYS A 24 -0.92 -15.26 -14.58
N PHE A 25 -0.70 -14.06 -14.05
CA PHE A 25 -1.44 -12.89 -14.50
C PHE A 25 -0.91 -12.33 -15.83
N ASN A 26 -1.76 -12.31 -16.85
CA ASN A 26 -1.44 -11.63 -18.10
C ASN A 26 -1.60 -10.10 -17.92
N LYS A 27 -0.50 -9.35 -18.04
CA LYS A 27 -0.49 -7.87 -17.92
C LYS A 27 -1.52 -7.21 -18.85
N ASP A 28 -1.73 -7.73 -20.06
CA ASP A 28 -2.71 -7.17 -21.01
C ASP A 28 -4.14 -7.37 -20.55
N PHE A 29 -4.43 -8.50 -19.87
CA PHE A 29 -5.75 -8.73 -19.30
C PHE A 29 -6.03 -7.72 -18.18
N PHE A 30 -5.04 -7.48 -17.30
CA PHE A 30 -5.17 -6.50 -16.22
C PHE A 30 -5.43 -5.09 -16.77
N LYS A 31 -4.60 -4.66 -17.73
CA LYS A 31 -4.73 -3.34 -18.37
C LYS A 31 -6.11 -3.18 -19.00
N LYS A 32 -6.62 -4.22 -19.70
CA LYS A 32 -7.97 -4.22 -20.28
C LYS A 32 -9.07 -4.19 -19.24
N LEU A 33 -8.90 -4.88 -18.11
CA LEU A 33 -9.87 -4.91 -17.02
C LEU A 33 -10.02 -3.52 -16.38
N VAL A 34 -8.89 -2.91 -16.01
CA VAL A 34 -8.87 -1.57 -15.40
C VAL A 34 -9.36 -0.51 -16.40
N ALA A 35 -8.86 -0.52 -17.64
CA ALA A 35 -9.28 0.44 -18.66
C ALA A 35 -10.75 0.27 -19.08
N GLY A 36 -11.30 -0.95 -19.00
CA GLY A 36 -12.68 -1.25 -19.35
C GLY A 36 -13.70 -0.91 -18.27
N CYS A 37 -13.26 -0.68 -17.03
CA CYS A 37 -14.13 -0.41 -15.88
C CYS A 37 -14.03 1.07 -15.45
N HIS A 38 -14.64 1.97 -16.21
CA HIS A 38 -14.59 3.42 -15.92
C HIS A 38 -15.18 3.84 -14.57
N VAL A 39 -15.98 2.98 -13.92
CA VAL A 39 -16.62 3.24 -12.62
C VAL A 39 -15.94 2.51 -11.46
N LEU A 40 -14.75 1.92 -11.68
CA LEU A 40 -14.03 1.13 -10.69
C LEU A 40 -13.58 2.00 -9.50
N GLN A 41 -14.21 1.81 -8.36
CA GLN A 41 -13.94 2.51 -7.10
C GLN A 41 -13.07 1.67 -6.15
N GLU A 42 -13.25 0.36 -6.16
CA GLU A 42 -12.48 -0.57 -5.32
C GLU A 42 -11.85 -1.67 -6.16
N LEU A 43 -10.56 -1.90 -5.93
CA LEU A 43 -9.82 -3.01 -6.51
C LEU A 43 -9.11 -3.77 -5.39
N SER A 44 -9.37 -5.07 -5.32
CA SER A 44 -8.72 -5.99 -4.40
C SER A 44 -7.95 -7.06 -5.16
N ILE A 45 -6.70 -7.28 -4.78
CA ILE A 45 -5.79 -8.28 -5.33
C ILE A 45 -5.26 -9.12 -4.16
N VAL A 46 -5.56 -10.41 -4.14
CA VAL A 46 -5.24 -11.29 -3.01
C VAL A 46 -4.62 -12.58 -3.51
N SER A 47 -3.46 -12.96 -2.98
CA SER A 47 -2.83 -14.26 -3.33
C SER A 47 -2.62 -14.42 -4.83
N CYS A 48 -2.12 -13.37 -5.47
CA CYS A 48 -1.87 -13.33 -6.90
C CYS A 48 -0.39 -13.09 -7.18
N ASP A 49 0.12 -13.71 -8.25
CA ASP A 49 1.51 -13.62 -8.65
C ASP A 49 1.68 -12.66 -9.85
N PHE A 50 2.49 -11.63 -9.66
CA PHE A 50 2.76 -10.59 -10.65
C PHE A 50 4.24 -10.20 -10.59
N HIS A 51 4.93 -10.29 -11.73
CA HIS A 51 6.27 -9.67 -11.85
C HIS A 51 6.22 -8.14 -11.89
N SER A 52 5.11 -7.56 -12.36
CA SER A 52 4.89 -6.12 -12.30
C SER A 52 3.42 -5.76 -12.30
N LEU A 53 3.07 -4.65 -11.65
CA LEU A 53 1.71 -4.14 -11.58
C LEU A 53 1.70 -2.64 -11.86
N GLU A 54 0.86 -2.26 -12.81
CA GLU A 54 0.70 -0.88 -13.23
C GLU A 54 -0.80 -0.57 -13.23
N ILE A 55 -1.22 0.31 -12.33
CA ILE A 55 -2.61 0.72 -12.15
C ILE A 55 -2.70 2.21 -12.43
N HIS A 56 -3.46 2.56 -13.47
CA HIS A 56 -3.84 3.93 -13.80
C HIS A 56 -5.36 4.04 -13.67
N SER A 57 -5.85 4.77 -12.68
CA SER A 57 -7.31 4.93 -12.50
C SER A 57 -7.69 6.28 -11.93
N LEU A 58 -8.63 6.95 -12.59
CA LEU A 58 -9.19 8.22 -12.11
C LEU A 58 -10.37 8.02 -11.16
N THR A 59 -10.90 6.81 -11.02
CA THR A 59 -12.10 6.53 -10.22
C THR A 59 -11.83 5.67 -8.99
N LEU A 60 -10.65 5.05 -8.92
CA LEU A 60 -10.26 4.20 -7.81
C LEU A 60 -10.09 5.02 -6.53
N SER A 61 -10.90 4.73 -5.53
CA SER A 61 -10.83 5.32 -4.19
C SER A 61 -10.22 4.37 -3.17
N ARG A 62 -10.31 3.06 -3.40
CA ARG A 62 -9.80 2.03 -2.47
C ARG A 62 -9.01 0.96 -3.20
N PHE A 63 -7.80 0.69 -2.73
CA PHE A 63 -6.94 -0.35 -3.28
C PHE A 63 -6.44 -1.27 -2.17
N ILE A 64 -6.62 -2.58 -2.38
CA ILE A 64 -6.20 -3.62 -1.45
C ILE A 64 -5.30 -4.57 -2.22
N ILE A 65 -4.08 -4.76 -1.75
CA ILE A 65 -3.19 -5.80 -2.26
C ILE A 65 -2.62 -6.59 -1.10
N SER A 66 -2.74 -7.92 -1.17
CA SER A 66 -2.31 -8.81 -0.10
C SER A 66 -1.75 -10.12 -0.60
N LYS A 67 -0.78 -10.68 0.15
CA LYS A 67 -0.19 -12.00 -0.12
C LYS A 67 0.32 -12.12 -1.55
N PHE A 68 1.10 -11.16 -2.01
CA PHE A 68 1.68 -11.14 -3.35
C PHE A 68 3.18 -11.45 -3.26
N ALA A 69 3.72 -12.07 -4.31
CA ALA A 69 5.15 -12.32 -4.43
C ALA A 69 5.91 -10.99 -4.65
N PRO A 70 7.23 -10.93 -4.36
CA PRO A 70 8.05 -9.77 -4.69
C PRO A 70 7.86 -9.36 -6.15
N MET A 71 7.66 -8.06 -6.38
CA MET A 71 7.42 -7.50 -7.71
C MET A 71 8.64 -6.72 -8.15
N ASP A 72 9.02 -6.85 -9.42
CA ASP A 72 10.12 -6.09 -10.02
C ASP A 72 9.75 -4.62 -10.21
N SER A 73 8.45 -4.32 -10.36
CA SER A 73 7.95 -2.95 -10.41
C SER A 73 6.49 -2.84 -9.99
N PHE A 74 6.22 -1.80 -9.22
CA PHE A 74 4.88 -1.41 -8.81
C PHE A 74 4.63 0.08 -9.12
N ILE A 75 3.60 0.34 -9.92
CA ILE A 75 3.15 1.70 -10.27
C ILE A 75 1.66 1.82 -9.95
N LEU A 76 1.31 2.78 -9.11
CA LEU A 76 -0.07 3.08 -8.76
C LEU A 76 -0.32 4.58 -8.94
N GLU A 77 -0.96 4.94 -10.06
CA GLU A 77 -1.39 6.30 -10.37
C GLU A 77 -2.91 6.39 -10.21
N ALA A 78 -3.35 6.69 -8.99
CA ALA A 78 -4.75 6.84 -8.65
C ALA A 78 -4.97 8.14 -7.84
N PRO A 79 -5.22 9.29 -8.50
CA PRO A 79 -5.26 10.59 -7.83
C PRO A 79 -6.41 10.73 -6.82
N ASN A 80 -7.44 9.90 -6.93
CA ASN A 80 -8.60 9.89 -6.04
C ASN A 80 -8.53 8.77 -5.00
N LEU A 81 -7.38 8.09 -4.87
CA LEU A 81 -7.19 7.02 -3.91
C LEU A 81 -7.19 7.60 -2.49
N THR A 82 -8.20 7.22 -1.70
CA THR A 82 -8.35 7.63 -0.30
C THR A 82 -7.82 6.58 0.64
N GLU A 83 -7.94 5.31 0.28
CA GLU A 83 -7.59 4.16 1.12
C GLU A 83 -6.65 3.19 0.40
N LEU A 84 -5.54 2.86 1.05
CA LEU A 84 -4.61 1.85 0.60
C LEU A 84 -4.38 0.82 1.70
N TYR A 85 -4.56 -0.45 1.37
CA TYR A 85 -4.20 -1.59 2.22
C TYR A 85 -3.14 -2.43 1.54
N LEU A 86 -1.98 -2.56 2.19
CA LEU A 86 -0.84 -3.35 1.75
C LEU A 86 -0.54 -4.43 2.78
N ARG A 87 -0.59 -5.69 2.34
CA ARG A 87 -0.09 -6.82 3.13
C ARG A 87 0.89 -7.63 2.33
N SER A 88 2.14 -7.68 2.76
CA SER A 88 3.15 -8.50 2.09
C SER A 88 4.03 -9.25 3.07
N GLU A 89 4.61 -10.32 2.56
CA GLU A 89 5.73 -11.02 3.19
C GLU A 89 7.02 -10.22 2.93
N ASP A 90 7.23 -9.75 1.69
CA ASP A 90 8.34 -8.89 1.29
C ASP A 90 7.82 -7.64 0.56
N LEU A 91 8.03 -6.45 1.11
CA LEU A 91 7.63 -5.19 0.48
C LEU A 91 8.87 -4.36 0.13
N LEU A 92 9.04 -4.03 -1.15
CA LEU A 92 9.88 -2.91 -1.57
C LEU A 92 9.10 -1.62 -1.33
N ILE A 93 9.12 -1.19 -0.07
CA ILE A 93 8.31 -0.11 0.50
C ILE A 93 8.47 1.20 -0.29
N ALA A 94 9.67 1.50 -0.77
CA ALA A 94 9.97 2.75 -1.48
C ALA A 94 9.22 2.88 -2.83
N GLU A 95 9.02 1.78 -3.56
CA GLU A 95 8.33 1.82 -4.86
C GLU A 95 6.83 2.04 -4.69
N VAL A 96 6.23 1.33 -3.71
CA VAL A 96 4.80 1.42 -3.46
C VAL A 96 4.39 2.84 -3.04
N PHE A 97 5.25 3.52 -2.30
CA PHE A 97 4.91 4.83 -1.76
C PHE A 97 4.90 5.95 -2.81
N ARG A 98 5.67 5.87 -3.90
CA ARG A 98 5.75 6.95 -4.91
C ARG A 98 4.40 7.31 -5.53
N GLY A 99 3.45 6.38 -5.57
CA GLY A 99 2.11 6.58 -6.16
C GLY A 99 1.00 7.02 -5.20
N VAL A 100 1.25 7.00 -3.88
CA VAL A 100 0.17 7.01 -2.86
C VAL A 100 0.27 8.18 -1.89
N SER A 101 1.09 9.19 -2.18
CA SER A 101 1.27 10.40 -1.34
C SER A 101 -0.01 11.22 -1.07
N LYS A 102 -1.08 10.96 -1.82
CA LYS A 102 -2.39 11.61 -1.68
C LYS A 102 -3.39 10.82 -0.83
N THR A 103 -3.04 9.61 -0.38
CA THR A 103 -3.96 8.79 0.42
C THR A 103 -4.23 9.44 1.77
N ASN A 104 -5.47 9.28 2.24
CA ASN A 104 -5.90 9.74 3.56
C ASN A 104 -5.70 8.65 4.61
N THR A 105 -5.81 7.40 4.19
CA THR A 105 -5.74 6.23 5.04
C THR A 105 -4.78 5.21 4.44
N LEU A 106 -3.82 4.76 5.25
CA LEU A 106 -2.82 3.78 4.88
C LEU A 106 -2.77 2.67 5.93
N HIS A 107 -2.98 1.43 5.48
CA HIS A 107 -2.84 0.24 6.29
C HIS A 107 -1.69 -0.59 5.76
N LEU A 108 -0.72 -0.87 6.63
CA LEU A 108 0.44 -1.69 6.31
C LEU A 108 0.49 -2.90 7.24
N ASP A 109 0.58 -4.09 6.66
CA ASP A 109 0.58 -5.37 7.37
C ASP A 109 1.81 -6.19 6.95
N TYR A 110 2.83 -6.23 7.83
CA TYR A 110 4.16 -6.79 7.55
C TYR A 110 4.42 -8.09 8.30
N HIS A 111 4.69 -9.15 7.56
CA HIS A 111 4.97 -10.48 8.11
C HIS A 111 6.47 -10.83 8.23
N ASP A 112 7.36 -10.17 7.49
CA ASP A 112 8.81 -10.41 7.57
C ASP A 112 9.60 -9.12 7.81
N LYS A 113 10.91 -9.26 8.05
CA LYS A 113 11.84 -8.15 8.29
C LYS A 113 11.81 -7.20 7.09
N PRO A 114 11.40 -5.93 7.27
CA PRO A 114 11.42 -4.99 6.17
C PRO A 114 12.86 -4.84 5.66
N SER A 115 13.02 -4.82 4.33
CA SER A 115 14.28 -4.46 3.69
C SER A 115 14.73 -3.08 4.19
N GLU A 116 16.04 -2.85 4.28
CA GLU A 116 16.55 -1.55 4.73
C GLU A 116 15.95 -0.42 3.88
N LEU A 117 15.32 0.52 4.57
CA LEU A 117 14.63 1.62 3.93
C LEU A 117 15.54 2.82 3.81
N ASP A 118 15.54 3.36 2.60
CA ASP A 118 16.09 4.66 2.33
C ASP A 118 15.04 5.75 2.62
N CYS A 119 15.19 6.38 3.78
CA CYS A 119 14.38 7.51 4.19
C CYS A 119 14.47 8.71 3.23
N GLU A 120 15.54 8.84 2.44
CA GLU A 120 15.72 9.94 1.51
C GLU A 120 14.72 9.87 0.33
N ASN A 121 14.26 8.66 0.00
CA ASN A 121 13.33 8.41 -1.10
C ASN A 121 11.87 8.25 -0.64
N MET A 122 11.59 8.48 0.65
CA MET A 122 10.24 8.41 1.21
C MET A 122 9.41 9.61 0.72
N PRO A 123 8.21 9.41 0.15
CA PRO A 123 7.37 10.52 -0.27
C PRO A 123 6.70 11.19 0.93
N TRP A 124 6.33 12.45 0.73
CA TRP A 124 5.57 13.21 1.71
C TRP A 124 4.08 12.90 1.65
N PHE A 125 3.52 12.49 2.78
CA PHE A 125 2.12 12.14 2.97
C PHE A 125 1.37 13.30 3.63
N HIS A 126 1.23 14.41 2.90
CA HIS A 126 0.60 15.62 3.43
C HIS A 126 -0.88 15.45 3.80
N HIS A 127 -1.56 14.47 3.19
CA HIS A 127 -2.99 14.23 3.37
C HIS A 127 -3.29 13.03 4.28
N LEU A 128 -2.29 12.27 4.68
CA LEU A 128 -2.50 11.06 5.46
C LEU A 128 -2.94 11.44 6.88
N ALA A 129 -4.18 11.12 7.21
CA ALA A 129 -4.77 11.33 8.53
C ALA A 129 -4.82 10.05 9.36
N HIS A 130 -4.83 8.87 8.72
CA HIS A 130 -4.91 7.58 9.38
C HIS A 130 -3.79 6.66 8.90
N LEU A 131 -2.99 6.18 9.85
CA LEU A 131 -1.93 5.21 9.60
C LEU A 131 -2.12 4.05 10.55
N GLN A 132 -2.32 2.86 10.00
CA GLN A 132 -2.27 1.62 10.75
C GLN A 132 -1.06 0.81 10.32
N PHE A 133 -0.32 0.34 11.31
CA PHE A 133 0.85 -0.48 11.13
C PHE A 133 0.68 -1.79 11.90
N VAL A 134 0.81 -2.92 11.21
CA VAL A 134 0.78 -4.25 11.81
C VAL A 134 2.11 -4.94 11.49
N ALA A 135 2.69 -5.55 12.51
CA ALA A 135 4.08 -5.98 12.55
C ALA A 135 4.19 -7.34 13.25
N TYR A 136 4.60 -8.39 12.53
CA TYR A 136 4.81 -9.73 13.12
C TYR A 136 6.28 -10.07 13.39
N SER A 137 7.21 -9.26 12.91
CA SER A 137 8.66 -9.42 13.13
C SER A 137 9.26 -8.16 13.75
N GLU A 138 10.56 -8.23 14.08
CA GLU A 138 11.34 -7.06 14.48
C GLU A 138 11.26 -5.98 13.40
N LEU A 139 10.56 -4.89 13.71
CA LEU A 139 10.59 -3.68 12.90
C LEU A 139 11.53 -2.68 13.51
N LYS A 140 12.44 -2.19 12.68
CA LYS A 140 13.30 -1.06 13.06
C LYS A 140 12.38 0.13 13.32
N LEU A 141 12.35 0.61 14.56
CA LEU A 141 11.63 1.84 14.96
C LEU A 141 11.94 3.01 14.02
N GLY A 142 13.18 3.07 13.52
CA GLY A 142 13.62 4.05 12.54
C GLY A 142 12.70 4.15 11.31
N PHE A 143 12.11 3.04 10.84
CA PHE A 143 11.15 3.09 9.74
C PHE A 143 9.87 3.84 10.12
N ILE A 144 9.26 3.46 11.24
CA ILE A 144 8.01 4.10 11.70
C ILE A 144 8.26 5.58 11.91
N LEU A 145 9.35 5.94 12.60
CA LEU A 145 9.73 7.34 12.82
C LEU A 145 9.94 8.10 11.52
N CYS A 146 10.63 7.49 10.57
CA CYS A 146 10.85 8.06 9.24
C CYS A 146 9.54 8.34 8.50
N MET A 147 8.59 7.40 8.50
CA MET A 147 7.27 7.66 7.94
C MET A 147 6.52 8.78 8.68
N LEU A 148 6.53 8.76 10.02
CA LEU A 148 5.85 9.77 10.82
C LEU A 148 6.39 11.19 10.54
N HIS A 149 7.69 11.33 10.25
CA HIS A 149 8.27 12.60 9.81
C HIS A 149 7.69 13.11 8.48
N HIS A 150 7.27 12.20 7.60
CA HIS A 150 6.67 12.50 6.31
C HIS A 150 5.13 12.65 6.37
N CYS A 151 4.50 12.46 7.53
CA CYS A 151 3.04 12.51 7.71
C CYS A 151 2.61 13.67 8.63
N PRO A 152 2.81 14.95 8.25
CA PRO A 152 2.58 16.09 9.16
C PRO A 152 1.12 16.23 9.65
N SER A 153 0.16 15.74 8.87
CA SER A 153 -1.28 15.86 9.13
C SER A 153 -1.88 14.64 9.82
N LEU A 154 -1.07 13.68 10.26
CA LEU A 154 -1.54 12.41 10.84
C LEU A 154 -2.34 12.65 12.13
N GLN A 155 -3.55 12.08 12.18
CA GLN A 155 -4.47 12.22 13.32
C GLN A 155 -4.65 10.92 14.09
N ASN A 156 -4.60 9.79 13.41
CA ASN A 156 -4.82 8.48 14.00
C ASN A 156 -3.64 7.58 13.65
N LEU A 157 -2.97 7.08 14.69
CA LEU A 157 -1.85 6.15 14.57
C LEU A 157 -2.20 4.90 15.37
N ILE A 158 -2.22 3.76 14.67
CA ILE A 158 -2.46 2.47 15.30
C ILE A 158 -1.25 1.59 15.02
N LEU A 159 -0.61 1.09 16.08
CA LEU A 159 0.59 0.25 15.99
C LEU A 159 0.34 -1.09 16.68
N HIS A 160 0.21 -2.15 15.89
CA HIS A 160 0.10 -3.51 16.39
C HIS A 160 1.40 -4.27 16.19
N PHE A 161 2.03 -4.66 17.29
CA PHE A 161 3.23 -5.51 17.29
C PHE A 161 2.89 -6.86 17.90
N ASP A 162 3.40 -7.93 17.28
CA ASP A 162 3.35 -9.25 17.90
C ASP A 162 4.17 -9.26 19.21
N LYS A 163 3.75 -10.09 20.17
CA LYS A 163 4.27 -10.13 21.54
C LYS A 163 5.75 -10.51 21.63
N ASP A 164 6.25 -11.16 20.58
CA ASP A 164 7.63 -11.64 20.47
C ASP A 164 8.57 -10.65 19.76
N ALA A 165 8.05 -9.52 19.25
CA ALA A 165 8.89 -8.46 18.68
C ALA A 165 9.75 -7.84 19.80
N ASP A 166 11.07 -7.93 19.65
CA ASP A 166 12.02 -7.46 20.63
C ASP A 166 11.89 -5.94 20.84
N LYS A 167 11.29 -5.54 21.97
CA LYS A 167 11.01 -4.13 22.29
C LYS A 167 12.26 -3.32 22.66
N ARG A 168 13.43 -3.95 22.67
CA ARG A 168 14.70 -3.35 23.15
C ARG A 168 15.20 -2.19 22.28
N ASP A 169 14.74 -2.07 21.04
CA ASP A 169 15.10 -0.98 20.11
C ASP A 169 14.15 0.23 20.14
N TRP A 170 13.24 0.30 21.12
CA TRP A 170 12.43 1.51 21.36
C TRP A 170 13.24 2.63 22.02
N MET A 171 14.27 3.13 21.34
CA MET A 171 14.90 4.39 21.73
C MET A 171 14.04 5.55 21.25
N LEU A 172 13.63 6.44 22.16
CA LEU A 172 12.94 7.66 21.76
C LEU A 172 13.82 8.45 20.78
N PRO A 173 13.26 8.92 19.65
CA PRO A 173 13.98 9.80 18.75
C PRO A 173 14.41 11.06 19.49
N SER A 174 15.61 11.56 19.19
CA SER A 174 16.09 12.85 19.70
C SER A 174 15.18 14.01 19.29
N CYS A 175 14.51 13.89 18.13
CA CYS A 175 13.54 14.84 17.61
C CYS A 175 12.22 14.11 17.28
N PRO A 176 11.16 14.27 18.08
CA PRO A 176 9.89 13.62 17.79
C PRO A 176 9.26 14.16 16.49
N PRO A 177 8.63 13.30 15.67
CA PRO A 177 7.87 13.72 14.50
C PRO A 177 6.80 14.75 14.84
N ARG A 178 6.65 15.77 13.99
CA ARG A 178 5.70 16.88 14.21
C ARG A 178 4.27 16.40 14.47
N CYS A 179 3.84 15.36 13.76
CA CYS A 179 2.47 14.88 13.90
C CYS A 179 2.14 14.41 15.32
N LEU A 180 3.10 13.80 16.02
CA LEU A 180 2.94 13.36 17.41
C LEU A 180 2.74 14.53 18.38
N LEU A 181 3.20 15.73 18.02
CA LEU A 181 3.10 16.92 18.86
C LEU A 181 1.86 17.76 18.58
N SER A 182 1.35 17.77 17.35
CA SER A 182 0.40 18.80 16.90
C SER A 182 -0.92 18.30 16.32
N SER A 183 -0.94 17.11 15.71
CA SER A 183 -2.09 16.64 14.93
C SER A 183 -2.65 15.30 15.39
N LEU A 184 -1.82 14.48 16.05
CA LEU A 184 -2.24 13.19 16.56
C LEU A 184 -3.31 13.35 17.65
N LYS A 185 -4.43 12.67 17.45
CA LYS A 185 -5.59 12.62 18.35
C LYS A 185 -5.74 11.25 18.99
N VAL A 186 -5.44 10.19 18.24
CA VAL A 186 -5.56 8.80 18.68
C VAL A 186 -4.22 8.08 18.47
N PHE A 187 -3.80 7.38 19.51
CA PHE A 187 -2.63 6.51 19.53
C PHE A 187 -3.01 5.20 20.22
N GLU A 188 -3.03 4.10 19.46
CA GLU A 188 -3.40 2.75 19.94
C GLU A 188 -2.35 1.71 19.61
#